data_AF-A0A821MJQ0-F1
#
_entry.id   AF-A0A821MJQ0-F1
#
_cell.length_a   1.000
_cell.length_b   1.000
_cell.length_c   1.000
_cell.angle_alpha   90.00
_cell.angle_beta   90.00
_cell.angle_gamma   90.00
#
_symmetry.space_group_name_H-M   'P 1'
#
loop_
_entity.id
_entity.type
_entity.pdbx_description
1 polymer ?
#
loop_
_entity_poly.entity_id
_entity_poly.type
_entity_poly.pdbx_seq_one_letter_code
_entity_poly.pdbx_strand_id
1 'polypeptide(L)'
;MYHQHVSTIPLSSDATGGLVFNRGKRVYYYELSMPNLSKGGPSLSITTMLSTSHGTMNIIHWMNCFIEKYKMVYGFGKPFPKPPIIHSDRALVFLLAGIQIFNGDETMNLYIERCWRIIQGRASQQDLKLTVVHACLGHLMKNVKKNAAKDLKKKQ
;
A
#
# COMPACT_ATOMS: atom_id res chain seq x y z
N MET A 1 -15.46 9.96 -8.24
CA MET A 1 -14.03 9.80 -8.58
C MET A 1 -13.45 8.48 -8.07
N TYR A 2 -13.14 8.30 -6.77
CA TYR A 2 -12.58 7.03 -6.25
C TYR A 2 -13.40 5.79 -6.65
N HIS A 3 -14.71 5.80 -6.35
CA HIS A 3 -15.67 4.72 -6.65
C HIS A 3 -15.62 4.25 -8.12
N GLN A 4 -15.40 5.17 -9.06
CA GLN A 4 -15.48 4.91 -10.49
C GLN A 4 -14.18 4.35 -11.07
N HIS A 5 -13.03 4.67 -10.48
CA HIS A 5 -11.74 4.43 -11.12
C HIS A 5 -10.83 3.46 -10.36
N VAL A 6 -11.05 3.24 -9.06
CA VAL A 6 -10.12 2.47 -8.22
C VAL A 6 -9.79 1.09 -8.78
N SER A 7 -10.74 0.38 -9.39
CA SER A 7 -10.49 -0.96 -9.96
C SER A 7 -9.69 -0.96 -11.26
N THR A 8 -9.32 0.21 -11.77
CA THR A 8 -8.57 0.36 -13.03
C THR A 8 -7.24 1.10 -12.87
N ILE A 9 -7.01 1.73 -11.71
CA ILE A 9 -5.82 2.56 -11.47
C ILE A 9 -5.04 2.07 -10.25
N PRO A 10 -3.70 2.19 -10.25
CA PRO A 10 -2.92 1.92 -9.05
C PRO A 10 -3.18 2.99 -7.99
N LEU A 11 -3.18 2.60 -6.71
CA LEU A 11 -3.17 3.52 -5.58
C LEU A 11 -1.77 3.63 -4.97
N SER A 12 -1.53 4.69 -4.22
CA SER A 12 -0.32 4.85 -3.41
C SER A 12 -0.69 4.95 -1.93
N SER A 13 -0.01 4.19 -1.08
CA SER A 13 -0.13 4.24 0.37
C SER A 13 1.22 4.58 0.99
N ASP A 14 1.25 5.66 1.76
CA ASP A 14 2.48 6.17 2.35
C ASP A 14 2.27 6.57 3.81
N ALA A 15 3.36 6.59 4.58
CA ALA A 15 3.41 7.26 5.87
C ALA A 15 4.65 8.13 6.00
N THR A 16 4.42 9.40 6.25
CA THR A 16 5.50 10.31 6.67
C THR A 16 5.49 10.41 8.19
N GLY A 17 6.54 9.89 8.82
CA GLY A 17 6.77 10.06 10.25
C GLY A 17 7.66 11.26 10.53
N GLY A 18 7.25 12.16 11.43
CA GLY A 18 8.10 13.27 11.90
C GLY A 18 7.64 14.68 11.53
N LEU A 19 6.41 14.83 11.03
CA LEU A 19 5.85 16.16 10.74
C LEU A 19 5.47 16.93 12.02
N VAL A 20 5.07 16.21 13.09
CA VAL A 20 4.61 16.83 14.34
C VAL A 20 5.01 15.97 15.55
N PHE A 21 5.45 16.63 16.62
CA PHE A 21 5.60 16.02 17.93
C PHE A 21 4.39 16.38 18.79
N ASN A 22 3.67 15.38 19.27
CA ASN A 22 2.63 15.59 20.29
C ASN A 22 3.18 15.12 21.64
N ARG A 23 3.42 16.05 22.57
CA ARG A 23 3.96 15.76 23.91
C ARG A 23 5.22 14.87 23.87
N GLY A 24 6.14 15.15 22.94
CA GLY A 24 7.39 14.41 22.77
C GLY A 24 7.26 13.06 22.05
N LYS A 25 6.06 12.62 21.66
CA LYS A 25 5.85 11.39 20.87
C LYS A 25 5.77 11.71 19.37
N ARG A 26 6.42 10.89 18.56
CA ARG A 26 6.39 10.97 17.10
C ARG A 26 4.97 10.68 16.60
N VAL A 27 4.45 11.55 15.75
CA VAL A 27 3.20 11.32 15.02
C VAL A 27 3.52 10.90 13.59
N TYR A 28 2.82 9.86 13.14
CA TYR A 28 2.83 9.37 11.77
C TYR A 28 1.59 9.88 11.06
N TYR A 29 1.78 10.50 9.91
CA TYR A 29 0.71 10.83 8.97
C TYR A 29 0.65 9.76 7.88
N TYR A 30 -0.48 9.09 7.78
CA TYR A 30 -0.76 8.08 6.76
C TYR A 30 -1.67 8.69 5.70
N GLU A 31 -1.39 8.38 4.45
CA GLU A 31 -2.22 8.75 3.31
C GLU A 31 -2.44 7.55 2.39
N LEU A 32 -3.67 7.41 1.90
CA LEU A 32 -3.99 6.64 0.71
C LEU A 32 -4.38 7.64 -0.37
N SER A 33 -3.67 7.64 -1.50
CA SER A 33 -3.90 8.56 -2.60
C SER A 33 -4.08 7.84 -3.93
N MET A 34 -4.85 8.48 -4.81
CA MET A 34 -5.00 8.09 -6.20
C MET A 34 -4.23 9.05 -7.11
N PRO A 35 -3.66 8.57 -8.22
CA PRO A 35 -3.07 9.44 -9.22
C PRO A 35 -4.13 10.37 -9.81
N ASN A 36 -3.68 11.54 -10.26
CA ASN A 36 -4.54 12.42 -11.04
C ASN A 36 -4.92 11.74 -12.37
N LEU A 37 -6.18 11.89 -12.78
CA LEU A 37 -6.63 11.40 -14.07
C LEU A 37 -6.01 12.19 -15.24
N SER A 38 -5.64 13.44 -14.99
CA SER A 38 -4.87 14.26 -15.93
C SER A 38 -3.39 13.99 -15.76
N LYS A 39 -2.71 13.63 -16.86
CA LYS A 39 -1.28 13.32 -16.86
C LYS A 39 -0.47 14.50 -16.32
N GLY A 40 0.34 14.25 -15.29
CA GLY A 40 1.18 15.26 -14.64
C GLY A 40 0.49 16.11 -13.58
N GLY A 41 -0.81 15.90 -13.33
CA GLY A 41 -1.52 16.56 -12.24
C GLY A 41 -1.15 15.99 -10.86
N PRO A 42 -1.43 16.74 -9.77
CA PRO A 42 -1.15 16.28 -8.42
C PRO A 42 -2.06 15.11 -8.02
N SER A 43 -1.51 14.14 -7.29
CA SER A 43 -2.28 13.04 -6.70
C SER A 43 -3.38 13.56 -5.77
N LEU A 44 -4.49 12.83 -5.72
CA LEU A 44 -5.63 13.14 -4.85
C LEU A 44 -5.61 12.24 -3.63
N SER A 45 -5.58 12.86 -2.44
CA SER A 45 -5.74 12.16 -1.17
C SER A 45 -7.16 11.59 -1.05
N ILE A 46 -7.28 10.28 -0.83
CA ILE A 46 -8.57 9.58 -0.68
C ILE A 46 -8.98 9.54 0.79
N THR A 47 -8.04 9.18 1.66
CA THR A 47 -8.23 9.11 3.10
C THR A 47 -6.90 9.28 3.79
N THR A 48 -6.94 9.74 5.04
CA THR A 48 -5.76 10.06 5.86
C THR A 48 -5.98 9.63 7.30
N MET A 49 -4.90 9.28 8.00
CA MET A 49 -4.92 9.02 9.45
C MET A 49 -3.70 9.64 10.12
N LEU A 50 -3.87 10.17 11.33
CA LEU A 50 -2.79 10.45 12.26
C LEU A 50 -2.72 9.35 13.32
N SER A 51 -1.53 8.83 13.58
CA SER A 51 -1.31 7.85 14.65
C SER A 51 0.03 8.10 15.37
N THR A 52 0.07 7.82 16.67
CA THR A 52 1.30 7.81 17.47
C THR A 52 2.01 6.46 17.44
N SER A 53 1.38 5.42 16.87
CA SER A 53 1.95 4.09 16.68
C SER A 53 2.04 3.72 15.20
N HIS A 54 3.08 2.95 14.86
CA HIS A 54 3.28 2.39 13.53
C HIS A 54 3.15 0.87 13.59
N GLY A 55 1.96 0.37 13.26
CA GLY A 55 1.64 -1.05 13.34
C GLY A 55 0.59 -1.45 12.31
N THR A 56 0.65 -2.71 11.87
CA THR A 56 -0.26 -3.28 10.87
C THR A 56 -1.73 -3.10 11.28
N MET A 57 -2.06 -3.36 12.55
CA MET A 57 -3.42 -3.23 13.07
C MET A 57 -3.96 -1.79 13.05
N ASN A 58 -3.09 -0.78 13.20
CA ASN A 58 -3.50 0.61 13.06
C ASN A 58 -3.94 0.92 11.63
N ILE A 59 -3.19 0.43 10.64
CA ILE A 59 -3.50 0.63 9.22
C ILE A 59 -4.78 -0.13 8.85
N ILE A 60 -4.94 -1.38 9.32
CA ILE A 60 -6.16 -2.18 9.11
C ILE A 60 -7.37 -1.48 9.72
N HIS A 61 -7.27 -1.00 10.95
CA HIS A 61 -8.36 -0.29 11.62
C HIS A 61 -8.79 0.96 10.83
N TRP A 62 -7.83 1.79 10.44
CA TRP A 62 -8.08 2.98 9.62
C TRP A 62 -8.79 2.65 8.31
N MET A 63 -8.32 1.62 7.61
CA MET A 63 -8.89 1.21 6.34
C MET A 63 -10.28 0.60 6.52
N ASN A 64 -10.54 -0.12 7.61
CA ASN A 64 -11.88 -0.60 7.94
C ASN A 64 -12.85 0.55 8.24
N CYS A 65 -12.41 1.59 8.97
CA CYS A 65 -13.21 2.80 9.15
C CYS A 65 -13.53 3.47 7.81
N PHE A 66 -12.55 3.54 6.90
CA PHE A 66 -12.77 4.07 5.57
C PHE A 66 -13.76 3.22 4.76
N ILE A 67 -13.63 1.89 4.78
CA ILE A 67 -14.54 0.95 4.11
C ILE A 67 -15.96 1.09 4.64
N GLU A 68 -16.14 1.23 5.95
CA GLU A 68 -17.44 1.43 6.59
C GLU A 68 -18.08 2.73 6.10
N LYS A 69 -17.35 3.85 6.16
CA LYS A 69 -17.84 5.15 5.66
C LYS A 69 -18.16 5.12 4.16
N TYR A 70 -17.32 4.43 3.38
CA TYR A 70 -17.59 4.22 1.96
C TYR A 70 -18.90 3.46 1.74
N LYS A 71 -19.16 2.39 2.49
CA LYS A 71 -20.42 1.61 2.39
C LYS A 71 -21.64 2.42 2.83
N MET A 72 -21.50 3.31 3.81
CA MET A 72 -22.59 4.22 4.18
C MET A 72 -23.00 5.15 3.01
N VAL A 73 -22.03 5.58 2.18
CA VAL A 73 -22.29 6.49 1.06
C VAL A 73 -22.77 5.74 -0.20
N TYR A 74 -22.19 4.57 -0.50
CA TYR A 74 -22.43 3.85 -1.77
C TYR A 74 -23.29 2.58 -1.64
N GLY A 75 -23.73 2.26 -0.42
CA GLY A 75 -24.59 1.13 -0.10
C GLY A 75 -23.83 -0.10 0.39
N PHE A 76 -24.37 -0.75 1.42
CA PHE A 76 -23.80 -1.96 2.03
C PHE A 76 -23.89 -3.22 1.15
N GLY A 77 -24.79 -3.21 0.16
CA GLY A 77 -24.96 -4.34 -0.78
C GLY A 77 -23.89 -4.45 -1.85
N LYS A 78 -22.97 -3.48 -1.97
CA LYS A 78 -21.89 -3.50 -2.96
C LYS A 78 -20.55 -3.87 -2.29
N PRO A 79 -19.74 -4.73 -2.91
CA PRO A 79 -18.40 -5.02 -2.41
C PRO A 79 -17.54 -3.75 -2.43
N PHE A 80 -16.64 -3.65 -1.46
CA PHE A 80 -15.64 -2.58 -1.48
C PHE A 80 -14.72 -2.78 -2.70
N PRO A 81 -14.53 -1.75 -3.54
CA PRO A 81 -13.82 -1.92 -4.78
C PRO A 81 -12.32 -2.09 -4.51
N LYS A 82 -11.72 -3.05 -5.21
CA LYS A 82 -10.31 -3.42 -5.04
C LYS A 82 -9.47 -2.79 -6.16
N PRO A 83 -8.34 -2.14 -5.85
CA PRO A 83 -7.41 -1.69 -6.87
C PRO A 83 -6.60 -2.84 -7.44
N PRO A 84 -6.15 -2.77 -8.70
CA PRO A 84 -5.26 -3.78 -9.27
C PRO A 84 -3.90 -3.81 -8.56
N ILE A 85 -3.39 -2.63 -8.19
CA ILE A 85 -2.08 -2.46 -7.56
C ILE A 85 -2.18 -1.41 -6.44
N ILE A 86 -1.51 -1.67 -5.33
CA ILE A 86 -1.19 -0.64 -4.33
C ILE A 86 0.32 -0.54 -4.22
N HIS A 87 0.84 0.64 -4.53
CA HIS A 87 2.21 1.00 -4.24
C HIS A 87 2.31 1.41 -2.78
N SER A 88 3.27 0.84 -2.07
CA SER A 88 3.58 1.28 -0.72
C SER A 88 5.07 1.37 -0.49
N ASP A 89 5.44 2.10 0.55
CA ASP A 89 6.78 2.05 1.10
C ASP A 89 7.14 0.64 1.57
N ARG A 90 8.44 0.34 1.62
CA ARG A 90 8.97 -0.99 1.97
C ARG A 90 8.69 -1.43 3.41
N ALA A 91 7.93 -0.66 4.19
CA ALA A 91 7.58 -1.04 5.54
C ALA A 91 6.66 -2.26 5.50
N LEU A 92 7.08 -3.34 6.18
CA LEU A 92 6.35 -4.61 6.24
C LEU A 92 4.89 -4.43 6.70
N VAL A 93 4.63 -3.43 7.54
CA VAL A 93 3.27 -3.12 8.02
C VAL A 93 2.32 -2.76 6.89
N PHE A 94 2.77 -2.07 5.84
CA PHE A 94 1.94 -1.74 4.68
C PHE A 94 1.69 -2.96 3.81
N LEU A 95 2.69 -3.82 3.65
CA LEU A 95 2.54 -5.06 2.89
C LEU A 95 1.51 -5.97 3.55
N LEU A 96 1.66 -6.24 4.85
CA LEU A 96 0.74 -7.07 5.61
C LEU A 96 -0.67 -6.49 5.65
N ALA A 97 -0.80 -5.19 5.95
CA ALA A 97 -2.10 -4.55 5.99
C ALA A 97 -2.77 -4.56 4.61
N GLY A 98 -2.03 -4.24 3.54
CA GLY A 98 -2.55 -4.25 2.18
C GLY A 98 -3.05 -5.64 1.76
N ILE A 99 -2.28 -6.70 2.04
CA ILE A 99 -2.71 -8.07 1.73
C ILE A 99 -4.01 -8.38 2.49
N GLN A 100 -4.07 -8.10 3.79
CA GLN A 100 -5.26 -8.39 4.59
C GLN A 100 -6.49 -7.59 4.16
N ILE A 101 -6.34 -6.30 3.84
CA ILE A 101 -7.45 -5.42 3.45
C ILE A 101 -8.00 -5.80 2.08
N PHE A 102 -7.14 -6.06 1.10
CA PHE A 102 -7.55 -6.20 -0.30
C PHE A 102 -7.67 -7.65 -0.75
N ASN A 103 -6.90 -8.57 -0.16
CA ASN A 103 -6.87 -9.98 -0.54
C ASN A 103 -7.50 -10.90 0.52
N GLY A 104 -7.98 -10.35 1.65
CA GLY A 104 -8.70 -11.10 2.68
C GLY A 104 -7.77 -12.02 3.45
N ASP A 105 -8.05 -13.32 3.41
CA ASP A 105 -7.33 -14.34 4.21
C ASP A 105 -6.00 -14.81 3.58
N GLU A 106 -5.52 -14.12 2.54
CA GLU A 106 -4.22 -14.42 1.94
C GLU A 106 -3.09 -14.16 2.94
N THR A 107 -2.30 -15.19 3.25
CA THR A 107 -1.11 -15.05 4.10
C THR A 107 0.07 -14.51 3.29
N MET A 108 1.10 -13.97 3.96
CA MET A 108 2.31 -13.50 3.29
C MET A 108 2.98 -14.59 2.44
N ASN A 109 3.00 -15.84 2.91
CA ASN A 109 3.61 -16.95 2.15
C ASN A 109 2.82 -17.24 0.88
N LEU A 110 1.49 -17.33 0.99
CA LEU A 110 0.60 -17.52 -0.18
C LEU A 110 0.72 -16.37 -1.17
N TYR A 111 0.84 -15.13 -0.67
CA TYR A 111 1.06 -13.95 -1.49
C TYR A 111 2.38 -14.02 -2.27
N ILE A 112 3.48 -14.40 -1.64
CA ILE A 112 4.79 -14.54 -2.29
C ILE A 112 4.74 -15.63 -3.36
N GLU A 113 4.15 -16.78 -3.05
CA GLU A 113 3.97 -17.87 -4.01
C GLU A 113 3.12 -17.43 -5.21
N ARG A 114 2.04 -16.67 -4.97
CA ARG A 114 1.22 -16.10 -6.04
C ARG A 114 2.02 -15.14 -6.91
N CYS A 115 2.77 -14.22 -6.30
CA CYS A 115 3.64 -13.30 -7.04
C CYS A 115 4.65 -14.07 -7.89
N TRP A 116 5.21 -15.16 -7.36
CA TRP A 116 6.11 -16.03 -8.10
C TRP A 116 5.42 -16.69 -9.31
N ARG A 117 4.21 -17.24 -9.15
CA ARG A 117 3.43 -17.79 -10.28
C ARG A 117 3.17 -16.75 -11.36
N ILE A 118 2.84 -15.51 -10.98
CA ILE A 118 2.63 -14.40 -11.92
C ILE A 118 3.90 -14.11 -12.72
N ILE A 119 5.05 -13.97 -12.06
CA ILE A 119 6.32 -13.67 -12.73
C ILE A 119 6.74 -14.81 -13.68
N GLN A 120 6.44 -16.06 -13.32
CA GLN A 120 6.74 -17.25 -14.13
C GLN A 120 5.76 -17.45 -15.31
N GLY A 121 4.74 -16.61 -15.47
CA GLY A 121 3.70 -16.80 -16.48
C GLY A 121 2.78 -17.99 -16.22
N ARG A 122 2.72 -18.48 -14.97
CA ARG A 122 1.91 -19.63 -14.53
C ARG A 122 0.70 -19.23 -13.68
N ALA A 123 0.32 -17.96 -13.71
CA ALA A 123 -0.81 -17.44 -12.93
C ALA A 123 -2.15 -17.93 -13.47
N SER A 124 -3.05 -18.29 -12.56
CA SER A 124 -4.45 -18.53 -12.85
C SER A 124 -5.21 -17.21 -13.01
N GLN A 125 -6.42 -17.28 -13.59
CA GLN A 125 -7.32 -16.11 -13.65
C GLN A 125 -7.68 -15.58 -12.26
N GLN A 126 -7.68 -16.44 -11.23
CA GLN A 126 -7.94 -16.01 -9.86
C GLN A 126 -6.75 -15.24 -9.28
N ASP A 127 -5.52 -15.63 -9.61
CA ASP A 127 -4.31 -14.93 -9.16
C ASP A 127 -4.27 -13.47 -9.65
N LEU A 128 -4.82 -13.21 -10.85
CA LEU A 128 -4.88 -11.91 -11.50
C LEU A 128 -6.02 -10.99 -11.01
N LYS A 129 -7.03 -11.55 -10.33
CA LYS A 129 -8.14 -10.77 -9.73
C LYS A 129 -7.79 -10.15 -8.39
N LEU A 130 -6.73 -10.64 -7.73
CA LEU A 130 -6.28 -10.15 -6.43
C LEU A 130 -5.35 -8.95 -6.58
N THR A 131 -5.42 -8.04 -5.61
CA THR A 131 -4.58 -6.84 -5.58
C THR A 131 -3.12 -7.23 -5.41
N VAL A 132 -2.24 -6.58 -6.19
CA VAL A 132 -0.79 -6.67 -6.02
C VAL A 132 -0.35 -5.54 -5.08
N VAL A 133 0.17 -5.93 -3.92
CA VAL A 133 0.74 -5.01 -2.93
C VAL A 133 2.23 -4.84 -3.20
N HIS A 134 2.56 -3.78 -3.93
CA HIS A 134 3.88 -3.55 -4.49
C HIS A 134 4.75 -2.69 -3.56
N ALA A 135 5.81 -3.29 -3.03
CA ALA A 135 6.85 -2.56 -2.31
C ALA A 135 7.67 -1.68 -3.27
N CYS A 136 7.62 -0.36 -3.10
CA CYS A 136 8.27 0.60 -4.00
C CYS A 136 9.76 0.26 -4.28
N LEU A 137 10.11 0.22 -5.57
CA LEU A 137 11.44 -0.14 -6.05
C LEU A 137 12.48 0.95 -5.78
N GLY A 138 12.06 2.22 -5.68
CA GLY A 138 12.98 3.34 -5.41
C GLY A 138 13.77 3.15 -4.11
N HIS A 139 13.11 2.66 -3.07
CA HIS A 139 13.74 2.30 -1.81
C HIS A 139 14.65 1.06 -1.92
N LEU A 140 14.37 0.11 -2.82
CA LEU A 140 15.30 -0.99 -3.13
C LEU A 140 16.60 -0.45 -3.70
N MET A 141 16.47 0.33 -4.78
CA MET A 141 17.60 0.79 -5.57
C MET A 141 18.50 1.68 -4.73
N LYS A 142 17.93 2.55 -3.89
CA LYS A 142 18.68 3.37 -2.93
C LYS A 142 19.50 2.50 -1.97
N ASN A 143 18.91 1.44 -1.42
CA ASN A 143 19.59 0.55 -0.48
C ASN A 143 20.64 -0.34 -1.15
N VAL A 144 20.32 -0.92 -2.32
CA VAL A 144 21.27 -1.71 -3.10
C VAL A 144 22.48 -0.87 -3.48
N LYS A 145 22.27 0.35 -4.00
CA LYS A 145 23.35 1.29 -4.32
C LYS A 145 24.20 1.62 -3.10
N LYS A 146 23.58 1.88 -1.94
CA LYS A 146 24.27 2.17 -0.68
C LYS A 146 25.12 0.99 -0.20
N ASN A 147 24.61 -0.23 -0.30
CA ASN A 147 25.31 -1.43 0.15
C ASN A 147 26.45 -1.81 -0.81
N ALA A 148 26.19 -1.82 -2.12
CA ALA A 148 27.22 -2.05 -3.13
C ALA A 148 28.39 -1.06 -3.01
N ALA A 149 28.10 0.22 -2.74
CA ALA A 149 29.14 1.23 -2.52
C ALA A 149 29.98 0.97 -1.25
N LYS A 150 29.42 0.36 -0.20
CA LYS A 150 30.17 -0.02 1.01
C LYS A 150 31.08 -1.21 0.75
N ASP A 151 30.61 -2.20 0.01
CA ASP A 151 31.38 -3.40 -0.31
C ASP A 151 32.56 -3.09 -1.24
N LEU A 152 32.38 -2.14 -2.17
CA LEU A 152 33.47 -1.64 -3.01
C LEU A 152 34.52 -0.85 -2.23
N LYS A 153 34.11 -0.09 -1.20
CA LYS A 153 35.05 0.67 -0.33
C LYS A 153 35.83 -0.19 0.66
N LYS A 154 35.33 -1.38 1.02
CA LYS A 154 36.06 -2.31 1.91
C LYS A 154 37.15 -3.11 1.19
N LYS A 155 37.20 -3.08 -0.15
CA LYS A 155 38.17 -3.80 -0.98
C LYS A 155 39.32 -2.90 -1.48
N GLN A 156 39.38 -1.65 -1.04
CA GLN A 156 40.51 -0.73 -1.21
C GLN A 156 41.20 -0.55 0.13
#